data_AF-A0A368VJT5-F1
#
_entry.id   AF-A0A368VJT5-F1
#
_cell.length_a   1.000
_cell.length_b   1.000
_cell.length_c   1.000
_cell.angle_alpha   90.00
_cell.angle_beta   90.00
_cell.angle_gamma   90.00
#
_symmetry.space_group_name_H-M   'P 1'
#
loop_
_entity.id
_entity.type
_entity.pdbx_description
1 polymer ?
#
loop_
_entity_poly.entity_id
_entity_poly.type
_entity_poly.pdbx_seq_one_letter_code
_entity_poly.pdbx_strand_id
1 'polypeptide(L)'
;MQLTLDIFDNEAVLFTGDTKKMKPEEMTLSMFMSEPAWRAVLDEKATGETKGMYHMIQPDGSSWRGGWIGKFRNEELAKRDFHYKQLYWAIFRGSEIAESVLQDYKKLLTVQRSIHKHMDNIHIQNGPYLTVTVGSERRYFHIKDFPMYCRVSVREFIRDHELLQLAPGESWYGSGDDGFGPVEEMAIALERKLSKLLKKDHRPHFLLQDNRLSFGSTDIKVVLRIPEIIKDGVCTKYRLVEGVTVYSAGSCVARVEYKEEDTSAAVRIGLRPSLLHQIGTDTGWREVKPI
;
A
#
# COMPACT_ATOMS: atom_id res chain seq x y z
N MET A 1 -33.72 -29.36 -22.85
CA MET A 1 -32.76 -29.23 -21.74
C MET A 1 -32.97 -27.86 -21.13
N GLN A 2 -33.53 -27.86 -19.92
CA GLN A 2 -34.14 -26.73 -19.23
C GLN A 2 -33.06 -26.08 -18.35
N LEU A 3 -32.73 -24.82 -18.62
CA LEU A 3 -32.03 -23.96 -17.67
C LEU A 3 -33.06 -22.97 -17.15
N THR A 4 -33.57 -23.26 -15.96
CA THR A 4 -34.35 -22.36 -15.12
C THR A 4 -33.49 -21.14 -14.79
N LEU A 5 -33.81 -20.00 -15.40
CA LEU A 5 -33.39 -18.67 -14.96
C LEU A 5 -34.50 -18.11 -14.09
N ASP A 6 -34.55 -18.56 -12.84
CA ASP A 6 -35.28 -17.91 -11.76
C ASP A 6 -34.24 -17.38 -10.78
N ILE A 7 -33.91 -16.07 -10.83
CA ILE A 7 -33.75 -15.18 -9.65
C ILE A 7 -33.79 -13.72 -10.14
N PHE A 8 -34.95 -13.22 -10.59
CA PHE A 8 -35.25 -11.78 -10.57
C PHE A 8 -36.73 -11.57 -10.22
N ASP A 9 -37.15 -12.17 -9.10
CA ASP A 9 -38.42 -11.86 -8.47
C ASP A 9 -38.14 -11.55 -7.00
N ASN A 10 -37.80 -10.28 -6.76
CA ASN A 10 -38.12 -9.52 -5.55
C ASN A 10 -37.61 -8.11 -5.76
N GLU A 11 -38.57 -7.21 -6.00
CA GLU A 11 -38.52 -5.76 -5.86
C GLU A 11 -37.12 -5.16 -5.78
N ALA A 12 -36.66 -4.54 -6.88
CA ALA A 12 -35.65 -3.50 -6.79
C ALA A 12 -36.18 -2.43 -5.83
N VAL A 13 -35.77 -2.51 -4.56
CA VAL A 13 -36.05 -1.50 -3.57
C VAL A 13 -35.41 -0.21 -4.09
N LEU A 14 -36.22 0.62 -4.75
CA LEU A 14 -35.86 1.94 -5.20
C LEU A 14 -35.59 2.76 -3.94
N PHE A 15 -34.32 2.88 -3.58
CA PHE A 15 -33.88 3.70 -2.47
C PHE A 15 -34.22 5.17 -2.77
N THR A 16 -35.03 5.80 -1.93
CA THR A 16 -35.53 7.17 -2.10
C THR A 16 -34.70 8.24 -1.37
N GLY A 17 -33.52 7.88 -0.85
CA GLY A 17 -32.63 8.86 -0.20
C GLY A 17 -31.93 9.77 -1.22
N ASP A 18 -31.64 11.01 -0.82
CA ASP A 18 -30.95 11.99 -1.67
C ASP A 18 -29.47 11.60 -1.87
N THR A 19 -29.21 10.88 -2.97
CA THR A 19 -27.86 10.44 -3.36
C THR A 19 -27.06 11.52 -4.10
N LYS A 20 -27.65 12.69 -4.39
CA LYS A 20 -27.04 13.72 -5.27
C LYS A 20 -25.70 14.26 -4.78
N LYS A 21 -25.45 14.18 -3.46
CA LYS A 21 -24.22 14.68 -2.83
C LYS A 21 -23.27 13.57 -2.39
N MET A 22 -23.68 12.32 -2.50
CA MET A 22 -22.85 11.19 -2.10
C MET A 22 -21.79 10.94 -3.18
N LYS A 23 -20.62 10.51 -2.75
CA LYS A 23 -19.58 10.02 -3.65
C LYS A 23 -19.90 8.58 -4.06
N PRO A 24 -19.39 8.10 -5.21
CA PRO A 24 -19.57 6.72 -5.63
C PRO A 24 -19.19 5.71 -4.55
N GLU A 25 -18.08 5.93 -3.84
CA GLU A 25 -17.60 5.03 -2.79
C GLU A 25 -18.46 5.02 -1.50
N GLU A 26 -19.48 5.87 -1.42
CA GLU A 26 -20.43 5.94 -0.30
C GLU A 26 -21.77 5.25 -0.66
N MET A 27 -21.97 4.85 -1.92
CA MET A 27 -23.21 4.26 -2.42
C MET A 27 -23.10 2.75 -2.60
N THR A 28 -24.16 2.00 -2.30
CA THR A 28 -24.25 0.61 -2.79
C THR A 28 -24.34 0.60 -4.32
N LEU A 29 -24.07 -0.55 -4.96
CA LEU A 29 -24.24 -0.64 -6.42
C LEU A 29 -25.70 -0.34 -6.81
N SER A 30 -26.68 -0.86 -6.07
CA SER A 30 -28.10 -0.55 -6.33
C SER A 30 -28.39 0.95 -6.26
N MET A 31 -27.89 1.66 -5.24
CA MET A 31 -28.03 3.11 -5.12
C MET A 31 -27.37 3.85 -6.29
N PHE A 32 -26.14 3.46 -6.66
CA PHE A 32 -25.41 4.08 -7.77
C PHE A 32 -26.10 3.86 -9.13
N MET A 33 -26.78 2.73 -9.29
CA MET A 33 -27.50 2.39 -10.52
C MET A 33 -28.89 3.05 -10.59
N SER A 34 -29.52 3.34 -9.45
CA SER A 34 -30.88 3.90 -9.32
C SER A 34 -31.01 5.39 -9.71
N GLU A 35 -32.25 5.86 -9.90
CA GLU A 35 -32.56 7.25 -10.26
C GLU A 35 -32.56 8.24 -9.07
N PRO A 36 -32.13 9.52 -9.24
CA PRO A 36 -31.59 10.11 -10.46
C PRO A 36 -30.22 9.52 -10.76
N ALA A 37 -30.10 8.95 -11.96
CA ALA A 37 -29.01 8.05 -12.27
C ALA A 37 -27.78 8.85 -12.68
N TRP A 38 -26.62 8.44 -12.16
CA TRP A 38 -25.37 8.68 -12.87
C TRP A 38 -25.51 8.17 -14.29
N ARG A 39 -25.14 8.98 -15.28
CA ARG A 39 -25.23 8.62 -16.70
C ARG A 39 -23.86 8.43 -17.29
N ALA A 40 -23.67 7.36 -18.04
CA ALA A 40 -22.43 7.13 -18.78
C ALA A 40 -22.65 7.57 -20.23
N VAL A 41 -22.02 8.67 -20.62
CA VAL A 41 -22.25 9.30 -21.92
C VAL A 41 -20.96 9.25 -22.73
N LEU A 42 -21.08 8.75 -23.96
CA LEU A 42 -20.03 8.90 -24.97
C LEU A 42 -19.90 10.38 -25.29
N ASP A 43 -18.67 10.90 -25.34
CA ASP A 43 -18.49 12.29 -25.73
C ASP A 43 -18.97 12.50 -27.17
N GLU A 44 -20.09 13.23 -27.32
CA GLU A 44 -20.67 13.58 -28.63
C GLU A 44 -19.76 14.53 -29.42
N LYS A 45 -18.84 15.24 -28.73
CA LYS A 45 -17.85 16.13 -29.34
C LYS A 45 -16.52 15.42 -29.48
N ALA A 46 -16.44 14.46 -30.40
CA ALA A 46 -15.17 13.90 -30.89
C ALA A 46 -14.30 14.93 -31.66
N THR A 47 -14.31 16.19 -31.23
CA THR A 47 -13.41 17.27 -31.66
C THR A 47 -12.28 17.40 -30.64
N GLY A 48 -11.34 16.47 -30.67
CA GLY A 48 -9.97 16.64 -30.15
C GLY A 48 -9.72 16.74 -28.64
N GLU A 49 -10.70 17.14 -27.81
CA GLU A 49 -10.44 17.48 -26.40
C GLU A 49 -10.48 16.28 -25.44
N THR A 50 -11.31 15.27 -25.69
CA THR A 50 -11.50 14.13 -24.76
C THR A 50 -10.55 12.96 -24.99
N LYS A 51 -9.67 13.04 -26.00
CA LYS A 51 -8.66 12.02 -26.30
C LYS A 51 -9.22 10.58 -26.34
N GLY A 52 -10.50 10.38 -26.69
CA GLY A 52 -11.12 9.06 -26.77
C GLY A 52 -11.60 8.48 -25.42
N MET A 53 -12.23 9.28 -24.56
CA MET A 53 -12.82 8.83 -23.29
C MET A 53 -14.35 9.02 -23.24
N TYR A 54 -15.04 8.25 -22.41
CA TYR A 54 -16.44 8.48 -22.02
C TYR A 54 -16.51 9.21 -20.67
N HIS A 55 -17.62 9.92 -20.45
CA HIS A 55 -17.87 10.69 -19.23
C HIS A 55 -18.92 10.02 -18.35
N MET A 56 -18.77 10.24 -17.04
CA MET A 56 -19.78 9.94 -16.03
C MET A 56 -20.40 11.24 -15.57
N ILE A 57 -21.68 11.44 -15.85
CA ILE A 57 -22.42 12.66 -15.52
C ILE A 57 -23.20 12.39 -14.23
N GLN A 58 -22.99 13.24 -13.23
CA GLN A 58 -23.69 13.23 -11.96
C GLN A 58 -25.13 13.73 -12.10
N PRO A 59 -26.00 13.43 -11.13
CA PRO A 59 -27.36 13.99 -11.07
C PRO A 59 -27.41 15.53 -11.07
N ASP A 60 -26.35 16.19 -10.58
CA ASP A 60 -26.22 17.65 -10.55
C ASP A 60 -25.66 18.25 -11.87
N GLY A 61 -25.37 17.41 -12.87
CA GLY A 61 -24.85 17.81 -14.18
C GLY A 61 -23.33 17.93 -14.26
N SER A 62 -22.60 17.77 -13.15
CA SER A 62 -21.13 17.75 -13.18
C SER A 62 -20.61 16.45 -13.82
N SER A 63 -19.42 16.51 -14.44
CA SER A 63 -18.86 15.39 -15.19
C SER A 63 -17.55 14.87 -14.59
N TRP A 64 -17.38 13.56 -14.66
CA TRP A 64 -16.18 12.83 -14.26
C TRP A 64 -15.62 12.10 -15.48
N ARG A 65 -14.30 11.85 -15.47
CA ARG A 65 -13.68 10.97 -16.45
C ARG A 65 -14.06 9.53 -16.12
N GLY A 66 -14.81 8.88 -17.01
CA GLY A 66 -15.26 7.50 -16.82
C GLY A 66 -14.18 6.47 -17.22
N GLY A 67 -13.67 6.61 -18.44
CA GLY A 67 -12.62 5.74 -18.97
C GLY A 67 -12.49 5.82 -20.49
N TRP A 68 -11.67 4.96 -21.08
CA TRP A 68 -11.49 4.90 -22.54
C TRP A 68 -12.74 4.43 -23.27
N ILE A 69 -13.06 5.08 -24.39
CA ILE A 69 -14.24 4.78 -25.22
C ILE A 69 -14.22 3.34 -25.77
N GLY A 70 -13.04 2.80 -26.10
CA GLY A 70 -12.90 1.41 -26.56
C GLY A 70 -13.30 0.36 -25.53
N LYS A 71 -13.52 0.75 -24.26
CA LYS A 71 -14.06 -0.12 -23.20
C LYS A 71 -15.55 0.15 -22.93
N PHE A 72 -16.16 1.15 -23.56
CA PHE A 72 -17.58 1.45 -23.42
C PHE A 72 -18.39 0.45 -24.25
N ARG A 73 -19.02 -0.51 -23.59
CA ARG A 73 -19.88 -1.50 -24.24
C ARG A 73 -21.33 -1.06 -24.25
N ASN A 74 -21.82 -0.61 -23.10
CA ASN A 74 -23.11 0.04 -22.90
C ASN A 74 -23.04 0.88 -21.62
N GLU A 75 -24.07 1.69 -21.38
CA GLU A 75 -24.15 2.59 -20.24
C GLU A 75 -24.10 1.84 -18.89
N GLU A 76 -24.85 0.76 -18.76
CA GLU A 76 -24.97 -0.01 -17.52
C GLU A 76 -23.63 -0.61 -17.07
N LEU A 77 -22.91 -1.26 -18.00
CA LEU A 77 -21.58 -1.82 -17.74
C LEU A 77 -20.56 -0.73 -17.46
N ALA A 78 -20.61 0.39 -18.18
CA ALA A 78 -19.71 1.52 -17.94
C ALA A 78 -19.90 2.12 -16.54
N LYS A 79 -21.15 2.24 -16.08
CA LYS A 79 -21.48 2.65 -14.70
C LYS A 79 -20.90 1.68 -13.67
N ARG A 80 -21.16 0.39 -13.83
CA ARG A 80 -20.68 -0.65 -12.89
C ARG A 80 -19.16 -0.70 -12.79
N ASP A 81 -18.47 -0.60 -13.93
CA ASP A 81 -17.01 -0.55 -14.00
C ASP A 81 -16.45 0.72 -13.37
N PHE A 82 -17.09 1.85 -13.59
CA PHE A 82 -16.72 3.11 -12.95
C PHE A 82 -16.87 3.02 -11.43
N HIS A 83 -18.02 2.56 -10.95
CA HIS A 83 -18.28 2.39 -9.53
C HIS A 83 -17.25 1.46 -8.87
N TYR A 84 -17.00 0.29 -9.47
CA TYR A 84 -15.95 -0.63 -9.02
C TYR A 84 -14.58 0.05 -8.94
N LYS A 85 -14.19 0.84 -9.94
CA LYS A 85 -12.92 1.57 -9.92
C LYS A 85 -12.85 2.60 -8.81
N GLN A 86 -13.94 3.33 -8.53
CA GLN A 86 -13.95 4.30 -7.44
C GLN A 86 -13.74 3.61 -6.09
N LEU A 87 -14.45 2.50 -5.86
CA LEU A 87 -14.26 1.66 -4.67
C LEU A 87 -12.83 1.12 -4.57
N TYR A 88 -12.30 0.57 -5.66
CA TYR A 88 -10.91 0.11 -5.74
C TYR A 88 -9.94 1.24 -5.37
N TRP A 89 -10.04 2.41 -6.00
CA TRP A 89 -9.12 3.52 -5.74
C TRP A 89 -9.27 4.09 -4.33
N ALA A 90 -10.47 4.09 -3.76
CA ALA A 90 -10.69 4.52 -2.40
C ALA A 90 -9.97 3.59 -1.42
N ILE A 91 -10.12 2.27 -1.56
CA ILE A 91 -9.42 1.26 -0.74
C ILE A 91 -7.90 1.34 -0.96
N PHE A 92 -7.43 1.45 -2.21
CA PHE A 92 -6.00 1.60 -2.54
C PHE A 92 -5.35 2.80 -1.84
N ARG A 93 -6.11 3.87 -1.64
CA ARG A 93 -5.68 5.08 -0.93
C ARG A 93 -5.86 5.00 0.59
N GLY A 94 -6.29 3.85 1.10
CA GLY A 94 -6.46 3.58 2.53
C GLY A 94 -7.79 4.05 3.12
N SER A 95 -8.80 4.33 2.28
CA SER A 95 -10.14 4.67 2.75
C SER A 95 -10.84 3.43 3.29
N GLU A 96 -11.67 3.61 4.31
CA GLU A 96 -12.56 2.57 4.82
C GLU A 96 -13.94 2.73 4.18
N ILE A 97 -14.40 1.67 3.52
CA ILE A 97 -15.69 1.64 2.86
C ILE A 97 -16.66 0.79 3.68
N ALA A 98 -17.92 1.18 3.79
CA ALA A 98 -18.89 0.37 4.51
C ALA A 98 -19.02 -1.02 3.86
N GLU A 99 -19.09 -2.09 4.66
CA GLU A 99 -19.23 -3.45 4.10
C GLU A 99 -20.47 -3.58 3.21
N SER A 100 -21.57 -2.88 3.56
CA SER A 100 -22.80 -2.82 2.77
C SER A 100 -22.57 -2.34 1.34
N VAL A 101 -21.68 -1.36 1.14
CA VAL A 101 -21.30 -0.85 -0.18
C VAL A 101 -20.51 -1.88 -0.99
N LEU A 102 -19.73 -2.72 -0.32
CA LEU A 102 -18.88 -3.73 -0.95
C LEU A 102 -19.55 -5.09 -1.15
N GLN A 103 -20.80 -5.29 -0.69
CA GLN A 103 -21.48 -6.60 -0.76
C GLN A 103 -21.56 -7.16 -2.20
N ASP A 104 -21.80 -6.28 -3.17
CA ASP A 104 -21.85 -6.63 -4.60
C ASP A 104 -20.46 -6.87 -5.23
N TYR A 105 -19.39 -6.56 -4.49
CA TYR A 105 -18.00 -6.66 -4.90
C TYR A 105 -17.19 -7.55 -3.96
N LYS A 106 -17.58 -8.83 -3.90
CA LYS A 106 -17.00 -9.85 -2.99
C LYS A 106 -15.48 -9.82 -2.89
N LYS A 107 -14.77 -9.61 -4.01
CA LYS A 107 -13.30 -9.51 -4.02
C LYS A 107 -12.79 -8.31 -3.21
N LEU A 108 -13.34 -7.10 -3.43
CA LEU A 108 -12.97 -5.90 -2.67
C LEU A 108 -13.36 -6.01 -1.20
N LEU A 109 -14.50 -6.65 -0.89
CA LEU A 109 -14.90 -6.92 0.49
C LEU A 109 -13.88 -7.84 1.19
N THR A 110 -13.45 -8.92 0.54
CA THR A 110 -12.40 -9.80 1.06
C THR A 110 -11.10 -9.05 1.30
N VAL A 111 -10.66 -8.22 0.35
CA VAL A 111 -9.46 -7.39 0.53
C VAL A 111 -9.62 -6.48 1.74
N GLN A 112 -10.74 -5.75 1.88
CA GLN A 112 -10.89 -4.81 2.99
C GLN A 112 -10.83 -5.53 4.35
N ARG A 113 -11.45 -6.71 4.46
CA ARG A 113 -11.35 -7.57 5.64
C ARG A 113 -9.92 -8.04 5.89
N SER A 114 -9.17 -8.39 4.84
CA SER A 114 -7.75 -8.73 4.94
C SER A 114 -6.90 -7.55 5.43
N ILE A 115 -7.12 -6.35 4.90
CA ILE A 115 -6.47 -5.11 5.36
C ILE A 115 -6.77 -4.88 6.84
N HIS A 116 -8.01 -5.05 7.30
CA HIS A 116 -8.37 -4.93 8.72
C HIS A 116 -7.64 -5.95 9.59
N LYS A 117 -7.58 -7.23 9.16
CA LYS A 117 -6.80 -8.26 9.84
C LYS A 117 -5.30 -7.88 9.94
N HIS A 118 -4.71 -7.38 8.86
CA HIS A 118 -3.33 -6.87 8.90
C HIS A 118 -3.17 -5.69 9.86
N MET A 119 -4.13 -4.77 9.89
CA MET A 119 -4.14 -3.65 10.83
C MET A 119 -4.19 -4.10 12.29
N ASP A 120 -4.93 -5.15 12.61
CA ASP A 120 -5.01 -5.69 13.98
C ASP A 120 -3.69 -6.33 14.44
N ASN A 121 -2.92 -6.86 13.49
CA ASN A 121 -1.59 -7.42 13.74
C ASN A 121 -0.48 -6.36 13.86
N ILE A 122 -0.77 -5.09 13.57
CA ILE A 122 0.18 -3.97 13.70
C ILE A 122 -0.05 -3.28 15.04
N HIS A 123 0.95 -3.38 15.92
CA HIS A 123 0.93 -2.84 17.27
C HIS A 123 1.88 -1.63 17.38
N ILE A 124 1.29 -0.47 17.67
CA ILE A 124 2.03 0.76 17.99
C ILE A 124 2.18 0.81 19.51
N GLN A 125 3.43 0.91 19.98
CA GLN A 125 3.78 0.97 21.41
C GLN A 125 4.33 2.36 21.75
N ASN A 126 4.70 2.59 23.01
CA ASN A 126 5.15 3.92 23.48
C ASN A 126 6.50 4.34 22.89
N GLY A 127 7.31 3.40 22.40
CA GLY A 127 8.61 3.67 21.78
C GLY A 127 8.58 3.75 20.25
N PRO A 128 9.72 4.07 19.63
CA PRO A 128 9.79 4.29 18.18
C PRO A 128 9.79 2.99 17.36
N TYR A 129 9.95 1.82 18.00
CA TYR A 129 9.82 0.53 17.32
C TYR A 129 8.37 0.06 17.34
N LEU A 130 7.84 -0.23 16.15
CA LEU A 130 6.56 -0.91 15.99
C LEU A 130 6.76 -2.42 16.03
N THR A 131 5.72 -3.12 16.45
CA THR A 131 5.64 -4.57 16.39
C THR A 131 4.60 -4.98 15.37
N VAL A 132 4.92 -5.93 14.51
CA VAL A 132 3.98 -6.57 13.60
C VAL A 132 3.98 -8.06 13.88
N THR A 133 2.81 -8.62 14.14
CA THR A 133 2.64 -10.06 14.30
C THR A 133 2.46 -10.72 12.94
N VAL A 134 3.36 -11.62 12.57
CA VAL A 134 3.35 -12.36 11.29
C VAL A 134 3.36 -13.85 11.63
N GLY A 135 2.24 -14.54 11.41
CA GLY A 135 2.06 -15.91 11.90
C GLY A 135 2.18 -15.97 13.42
N SER A 136 3.09 -16.79 13.93
CA SER A 136 3.44 -16.90 15.35
C SER A 136 4.60 -15.99 15.78
N GLU A 137 5.18 -15.23 14.85
CA GLU A 137 6.39 -14.44 15.10
C GLU A 137 6.09 -12.94 15.21
N ARG A 138 6.94 -12.25 15.97
CA ARG A 138 6.91 -10.78 16.05
C ARG A 138 8.08 -10.22 15.26
N ARG A 139 7.77 -9.34 14.31
CA ARG A 139 8.74 -8.53 13.57
C ARG A 139 8.71 -7.11 14.11
N TYR A 140 9.87 -6.46 14.10
CA TYR A 140 10.01 -5.10 14.62
C TYR A 140 10.70 -4.21 13.59
N PHE A 141 10.28 -2.96 13.52
CA PHE A 141 10.98 -1.94 12.74
C PHE A 141 10.81 -0.57 13.38
N HIS A 142 11.79 0.31 13.13
CA HIS A 142 11.73 1.68 13.61
C HIS A 142 10.79 2.52 12.74
N ILE A 143 9.90 3.31 13.34
CA ILE A 143 8.85 4.03 12.63
C ILE A 143 9.39 4.92 11.50
N LYS A 144 10.47 5.65 11.75
CA LYS A 144 11.09 6.56 10.78
C LYS A 144 11.73 5.84 9.58
N ASP A 145 11.79 4.52 9.58
CA ASP A 145 12.33 3.77 8.45
C ASP A 145 11.26 3.41 7.41
N PHE A 146 9.97 3.59 7.75
CA PHE A 146 8.86 3.25 6.87
C PHE A 146 8.70 4.29 5.73
N PRO A 147 8.80 3.89 4.44
CA PRO A 147 8.79 4.84 3.33
C PRO A 147 7.38 5.20 2.84
N MET A 148 6.75 6.24 3.39
CA MET A 148 5.37 6.64 2.98
C MET A 148 5.24 7.26 1.58
N TYR A 149 6.35 7.68 0.97
CA TYR A 149 6.31 8.52 -0.23
C TYR A 149 5.87 7.79 -1.52
N CYS A 150 6.08 6.47 -1.63
CA CYS A 150 5.59 5.70 -2.78
C CYS A 150 5.42 4.21 -2.50
N ARG A 151 4.46 3.59 -3.19
CA ARG A 151 4.07 2.19 -2.96
C ARG A 151 5.18 1.18 -3.26
N VAL A 152 6.00 1.41 -4.29
CA VAL A 152 7.10 0.50 -4.64
C VAL A 152 8.08 0.34 -3.47
N SER A 153 8.40 1.44 -2.80
CA SER A 153 9.26 1.44 -1.61
C SER A 153 8.62 0.77 -0.40
N VAL A 154 7.31 0.93 -0.22
CA VAL A 154 6.57 0.21 0.84
C VAL A 154 6.61 -1.29 0.62
N ARG A 155 6.39 -1.76 -0.62
CA ARG A 155 6.45 -3.19 -0.96
C ARG A 155 7.84 -3.77 -0.71
N GLU A 156 8.88 -3.03 -1.08
CA GLU A 156 10.27 -3.40 -0.76
C GLU A 156 10.48 -3.49 0.77
N PHE A 157 10.01 -2.49 1.51
CA PHE A 157 10.11 -2.46 2.97
C PHE A 157 9.44 -3.68 3.63
N ILE A 158 8.24 -4.05 3.18
CA ILE A 158 7.50 -5.23 3.66
C ILE A 158 8.31 -6.51 3.44
N ARG A 159 8.92 -6.65 2.27
CA ARG A 159 9.77 -7.80 1.94
C ARG A 159 11.02 -7.84 2.82
N ASP A 160 11.70 -6.71 2.97
CA ASP A 160 12.95 -6.62 3.74
C ASP A 160 12.77 -6.93 5.22
N HIS A 161 11.61 -6.59 5.78
CA HIS A 161 11.28 -6.83 7.18
C HIS A 161 10.42 -8.08 7.37
N GLU A 162 10.23 -8.88 6.31
CA GLU A 162 9.46 -10.12 6.30
C GLU A 162 8.06 -9.95 6.95
N LEU A 163 7.38 -8.85 6.62
CA LEU A 163 6.11 -8.46 7.24
C LEU A 163 4.90 -9.24 6.69
N LEU A 164 5.16 -10.31 5.94
CA LEU A 164 4.16 -11.17 5.33
C LEU A 164 4.61 -12.62 5.37
N GLN A 165 3.67 -13.49 5.69
CA GLN A 165 3.78 -14.93 5.52
C GLN A 165 2.79 -15.35 4.44
N LEU A 166 3.30 -15.88 3.34
CA LEU A 166 2.49 -16.35 2.22
C LEU A 166 2.19 -17.84 2.37
N ALA A 167 1.01 -18.25 1.91
CA ALA A 167 0.71 -19.67 1.77
C ALA A 167 1.58 -20.30 0.65
N PRO A 168 1.86 -21.61 0.71
CA PRO A 168 2.59 -22.30 -0.35
C PRO A 168 1.94 -22.06 -1.73
N GLY A 169 2.70 -21.53 -2.68
CA GLY A 169 2.24 -21.24 -4.04
C GLY A 169 1.49 -19.90 -4.21
N GLU A 170 1.29 -19.13 -3.15
CA GLU A 170 0.68 -17.80 -3.23
C GLU A 170 1.64 -16.75 -3.79
N SER A 171 1.13 -15.92 -4.70
CA SER A 171 1.89 -14.80 -5.29
C SER A 171 1.87 -13.59 -4.36
N TRP A 172 3.03 -13.00 -4.10
CA TRP A 172 3.17 -11.71 -3.40
C TRP A 172 2.25 -10.62 -3.96
N TYR A 173 2.11 -10.60 -5.29
CA TYR A 173 1.38 -9.56 -6.01
C TYR A 173 -0.04 -9.98 -6.43
N GLY A 174 -0.45 -11.21 -6.09
CA GLY A 174 -1.70 -11.81 -6.57
C GLY A 174 -1.64 -12.23 -8.05
N SER A 175 -2.78 -12.71 -8.56
CA SER A 175 -3.07 -12.89 -9.98
C SER A 175 -3.57 -11.58 -10.58
N GLY A 176 -3.11 -11.21 -11.78
CA GLY A 176 -3.35 -9.90 -12.41
C GLY A 176 -4.83 -9.51 -12.64
N ASP A 177 -5.78 -10.41 -12.39
CA ASP A 177 -7.22 -10.22 -12.57
C ASP A 177 -7.98 -9.99 -11.24
N ASP A 178 -7.30 -10.01 -10.09
CA ASP A 178 -7.92 -10.11 -8.76
C ASP A 178 -7.47 -9.01 -7.79
N GLY A 179 -8.13 -7.85 -7.82
CA GLY A 179 -8.05 -6.87 -6.71
C GLY A 179 -6.63 -6.43 -6.33
N PHE A 180 -6.29 -6.58 -5.04
CA PHE A 180 -4.97 -6.29 -4.49
C PHE A 180 -4.32 -7.61 -4.05
N GLY A 181 -3.03 -7.79 -4.32
CA GLY A 181 -2.27 -8.91 -3.77
C GLY A 181 -1.90 -8.72 -2.29
N PRO A 182 -1.44 -9.77 -1.59
CA PRO A 182 -1.09 -9.71 -0.17
C PRO A 182 -0.10 -8.59 0.20
N VAL A 183 0.90 -8.32 -0.67
CA VAL A 183 1.85 -7.23 -0.46
C VAL A 183 1.19 -5.87 -0.43
N GLU A 184 0.16 -5.68 -1.24
CA GLU A 184 -0.54 -4.41 -1.38
C GLU A 184 -1.53 -4.22 -0.22
N GLU A 185 -2.20 -5.28 0.22
CA GLU A 185 -3.06 -5.27 1.40
C GLU A 185 -2.28 -4.87 2.67
N MET A 186 -1.12 -5.49 2.90
CA MET A 186 -0.25 -5.15 4.02
C MET A 186 0.33 -3.73 3.89
N ALA A 187 0.64 -3.28 2.67
CA ALA A 187 1.10 -1.92 2.42
C ALA A 187 0.03 -0.88 2.77
N ILE A 188 -1.23 -1.12 2.38
CA ILE A 188 -2.35 -0.25 2.73
C ILE A 188 -2.56 -0.26 4.25
N ALA A 189 -2.52 -1.43 4.90
CA ALA A 189 -2.66 -1.55 6.35
C ALA A 189 -1.61 -0.74 7.13
N LEU A 190 -0.34 -0.88 6.74
CA LEU A 190 0.78 -0.12 7.32
C LEU A 190 0.61 1.39 7.10
N GLU A 191 0.30 1.82 5.87
CA GLU A 191 0.07 3.24 5.58
C GLU A 191 -1.09 3.81 6.37
N ARG A 192 -2.22 3.09 6.51
CA ARG A 192 -3.36 3.53 7.33
C ARG A 192 -2.93 3.74 8.78
N LYS A 193 -2.21 2.79 9.38
CA LYS A 193 -1.72 2.89 10.77
C LYS A 193 -0.70 4.01 10.95
N LEU A 194 0.22 4.17 10.00
CA LEU A 194 1.36 5.07 10.12
C LEU A 194 1.09 6.50 9.62
N SER A 195 0.06 6.73 8.81
CA SER A 195 -0.31 8.05 8.29
C SER A 195 -0.62 9.09 9.37
N LYS A 196 -0.96 8.65 10.58
CA LYS A 196 -1.17 9.52 11.75
C LYS A 196 0.13 9.89 12.48
N LEU A 197 1.21 9.17 12.22
CA LEU A 197 2.49 9.27 12.94
C LEU A 197 3.62 9.82 12.06
N LEU A 198 3.51 9.66 10.75
CA LEU A 198 4.48 10.09 9.75
C LEU A 198 3.82 11.01 8.72
N LYS A 199 4.62 11.89 8.12
CA LYS A 199 4.17 12.73 7.01
C LYS A 199 3.94 11.87 5.76
N LYS A 200 2.94 12.24 4.95
CA LYS A 200 2.55 11.50 3.73
C LYS A 200 3.70 11.32 2.72
N ASP A 201 4.67 12.22 2.72
CA ASP A 201 5.84 12.22 1.85
C ASP A 201 7.12 11.79 2.57
N HIS A 202 7.01 11.13 3.73
CA HIS A 202 8.15 10.70 4.52
C HIS A 202 9.10 9.80 3.71
N ARG A 203 10.36 10.24 3.61
CA ARG A 203 11.44 9.61 2.84
C ARG A 203 12.60 9.28 3.78
N PRO A 204 12.72 8.01 4.22
CA PRO A 204 13.74 7.60 5.17
C PRO A 204 15.16 7.92 4.69
N HIS A 205 15.48 7.73 3.41
CA HIS A 205 16.83 7.97 2.89
C HIS A 205 17.30 9.43 3.05
N PHE A 206 16.39 10.42 3.05
CA PHE A 206 16.74 11.83 3.29
C PHE A 206 17.13 12.13 4.74
N LEU A 207 16.92 11.18 5.65
CA LEU A 207 17.37 11.31 7.04
C LEU A 207 18.84 10.85 7.21
N LEU A 208 19.44 10.22 6.21
CA LEU A 208 20.87 9.89 6.22
C LEU A 208 21.67 11.18 5.99
N GLN A 209 22.32 11.69 7.03
CA GLN A 209 23.03 12.99 7.00
C GLN A 209 24.41 12.94 6.30
N ASP A 210 24.55 12.15 5.23
CA ASP A 210 25.81 11.98 4.51
C ASP A 210 25.59 11.88 3.00
N ASN A 211 26.10 12.86 2.25
CA ASN A 211 25.99 12.92 0.79
C ASN A 211 26.70 11.76 0.08
N ARG A 212 27.55 10.99 0.78
CA ARG A 212 28.18 9.79 0.23
C ARG A 212 27.21 8.61 0.20
N LEU A 213 26.20 8.61 1.07
CA LEU A 213 25.15 7.60 1.12
C LEU A 213 23.97 8.04 0.24
N SER A 214 24.08 7.75 -1.05
CA SER A 214 23.01 7.93 -2.03
C SER A 214 22.47 6.59 -2.51
N PHE A 215 21.37 6.63 -3.27
CA PHE A 215 20.92 5.48 -4.02
C PHE A 215 22.05 4.97 -4.94
N GLY A 216 22.32 3.66 -4.90
CA GLY A 216 23.35 3.02 -5.70
C GLY A 216 24.78 3.14 -5.17
N SER A 217 25.01 3.76 -4.00
CA SER A 217 26.36 3.82 -3.40
C SER A 217 26.94 2.41 -3.17
N THR A 218 28.20 2.23 -3.55
CA THR A 218 28.99 1.01 -3.33
C THR A 218 30.25 1.33 -2.54
N ASP A 219 30.80 0.31 -1.88
CA ASP A 219 32.14 0.32 -1.29
C ASP A 219 32.34 1.30 -0.12
N ILE A 220 31.25 1.85 0.43
CA ILE A 220 31.27 2.69 1.62
C ILE A 220 31.16 1.81 2.85
N LYS A 221 32.19 1.83 3.70
CA LYS A 221 32.16 1.15 5.00
C LYS A 221 31.20 1.86 5.94
N VAL A 222 30.39 1.08 6.64
CA VAL A 222 29.44 1.58 7.65
C VAL A 222 29.47 0.66 8.87
N VAL A 223 29.19 1.23 10.05
CA VAL A 223 28.82 0.46 11.24
C VAL A 223 27.32 0.57 11.39
N LEU A 224 26.66 -0.58 11.43
CA LEU A 224 25.24 -0.70 11.70
C LEU A 224 25.02 -1.02 13.18
N ARG A 225 23.96 -0.47 13.75
CA ARG A 225 23.40 -0.85 15.05
C ARG A 225 22.13 -1.67 14.85
N ILE A 226 22.24 -2.98 15.01
CA ILE A 226 21.13 -3.91 14.85
C ILE A 226 20.44 -4.08 16.22
N PRO A 227 19.12 -3.81 16.34
CA PRO A 227 18.38 -4.07 17.57
C PRO A 227 18.39 -5.55 17.93
N GLU A 228 18.75 -5.89 19.17
CA GLU A 228 18.69 -7.28 19.68
C GLU A 228 17.52 -7.49 20.63
N ILE A 229 17.27 -6.51 21.50
CA ILE A 229 16.23 -6.61 22.53
C ILE A 229 15.33 -5.38 22.42
N ILE A 230 14.07 -5.62 22.07
CA ILE A 230 13.01 -4.60 22.03
C ILE A 230 11.95 -4.98 23.06
N LYS A 231 11.67 -4.06 23.98
CA LYS A 231 10.63 -4.18 25.00
C LYS A 231 9.76 -2.92 24.95
N ASP A 232 8.45 -3.12 24.81
CA ASP A 232 7.45 -2.04 24.78
C ASP A 232 7.79 -0.88 23.82
N GLY A 233 8.34 -1.23 22.65
CA GLY A 233 8.68 -0.32 21.56
C GLY A 233 10.03 0.36 21.73
N VAL A 234 10.76 0.07 22.80
CA VAL A 234 12.08 0.63 23.09
C VAL A 234 13.14 -0.46 22.95
N CYS A 235 14.20 -0.15 22.22
CA CYS A 235 15.35 -1.04 22.13
C CYS A 235 16.28 -0.81 23.33
N THR A 236 16.57 -1.87 24.08
CA THR A 236 17.44 -1.82 25.27
C THR A 236 18.85 -2.36 25.00
N LYS A 237 19.06 -3.05 23.87
CA LYS A 237 20.36 -3.61 23.49
C LYS A 237 20.52 -3.61 21.98
N TYR A 238 21.64 -3.08 21.53
CA TYR A 238 22.06 -3.07 20.13
C TYR A 238 23.33 -3.88 19.96
N ARG A 239 23.41 -4.59 18.84
CA ARG A 239 24.65 -5.18 18.32
C ARG A 239 25.23 -4.26 17.26
N LEU A 240 26.54 -4.03 17.31
CA LEU A 240 27.24 -3.30 16.27
C LEU A 240 27.82 -4.28 15.26
N VAL A 241 27.61 -4.02 13.97
CA VAL A 241 28.19 -4.81 12.88
C VAL A 241 28.79 -3.91 11.82
N GLU A 242 30.00 -4.22 11.39
CA GLU A 242 30.64 -3.57 10.26
C GLU A 242 30.12 -4.17 8.95
N GLY A 243 29.79 -3.31 8.00
CA GLY A 243 29.35 -3.70 6.67
C GLY A 243 29.84 -2.74 5.60
N VAL A 244 29.56 -3.09 4.35
CA VAL A 244 29.91 -2.29 3.18
C VAL A 244 28.67 -2.07 2.33
N THR A 245 28.47 -0.85 1.84
CA THR A 245 27.35 -0.59 0.93
C THR A 245 27.55 -1.33 -0.39
N VAL A 246 26.48 -1.94 -0.90
CA VAL A 246 26.48 -2.69 -2.17
C VAL A 246 25.38 -2.19 -3.08
N TYR A 247 25.61 -2.31 -4.39
CA TYR A 247 24.64 -1.90 -5.39
C TYR A 247 23.39 -2.78 -5.32
N SER A 248 22.22 -2.15 -5.39
CA SER A 248 20.93 -2.84 -5.40
C SER A 248 20.01 -2.20 -6.41
N ALA A 249 19.89 -2.85 -7.57
CA ALA A 249 18.97 -2.43 -8.62
C ALA A 249 17.53 -2.45 -8.08
N GLY A 250 16.84 -1.32 -8.19
CA GLY A 250 15.43 -1.19 -7.81
C GLY A 250 15.17 -1.02 -6.31
N SER A 251 16.20 -0.84 -5.47
CA SER A 251 16.01 -0.47 -4.06
C SER A 251 15.82 1.03 -3.89
N CYS A 252 15.01 1.46 -2.93
CA CYS A 252 14.90 2.89 -2.61
C CYS A 252 15.87 3.38 -1.52
N VAL A 253 16.69 2.47 -0.99
CA VAL A 253 17.71 2.74 0.02
C VAL A 253 19.01 2.06 -0.38
N ALA A 254 20.16 2.56 0.09
CA ALA A 254 21.40 1.82 -0.10
C ALA A 254 21.27 0.44 0.58
N ARG A 255 21.90 -0.60 0.02
CA ARG A 255 22.00 -1.90 0.70
C ARG A 255 23.35 -2.00 1.38
N VAL A 256 23.40 -2.69 2.51
CA VAL A 256 24.64 -3.01 3.20
C VAL A 256 24.77 -4.52 3.26
N GLU A 257 25.93 -5.01 2.85
CA GLU A 257 26.34 -6.39 3.03
C GLU A 257 27.28 -6.47 4.24
N TYR A 258 26.99 -7.40 5.16
CA TYR A 258 27.86 -7.72 6.29
C TYR A 258 27.92 -9.23 6.51
N LYS A 259 28.94 -9.71 7.20
CA LYS A 259 29.06 -11.13 7.58
C LYS A 259 28.74 -11.29 9.06
N GLU A 260 27.94 -12.29 9.40
CA GLU A 260 27.78 -12.70 10.79
C GLU A 260 28.90 -13.66 11.18
N GLU A 261 29.38 -13.56 12.42
CA GLU A 261 30.55 -14.30 12.93
C GLU A 261 30.41 -15.82 12.75
N ASP A 262 29.17 -16.33 12.78
CA ASP A 262 28.85 -17.76 12.75
C ASP A 262 28.23 -18.25 11.43
N THR A 263 28.18 -17.42 10.39
CA THR A 263 27.61 -17.82 9.09
C THR A 263 28.55 -17.52 7.93
N SER A 264 28.69 -18.46 7.01
CA SER A 264 29.45 -18.26 5.77
C SER A 264 28.74 -17.37 4.75
N ALA A 265 27.42 -17.21 4.89
CA ALA A 265 26.61 -16.39 4.00
C ALA A 265 26.67 -14.90 4.40
N ALA A 266 26.83 -14.03 3.41
CA ALA A 266 26.73 -12.59 3.64
C ALA A 266 25.25 -12.19 3.78
N VAL A 267 24.95 -11.40 4.80
CA VAL A 267 23.62 -10.84 5.05
C VAL A 267 23.50 -9.50 4.35
N ARG A 268 22.40 -9.28 3.62
CA ARG A 268 22.11 -8.02 2.91
C ARG A 268 20.89 -7.35 3.49
N ILE A 269 21.06 -6.13 3.99
CA ILE A 269 19.96 -5.34 4.58
C ILE A 269 19.82 -3.97 3.95
N GLY A 270 18.63 -3.39 4.02
CA GLY A 270 18.43 -1.97 3.68
C GLY A 270 19.10 -1.06 4.69
N LEU A 271 19.91 -0.11 4.23
CA LEU A 271 20.49 0.94 5.06
C LEU A 271 19.40 1.93 5.43
N ARG A 272 18.80 1.71 6.60
CA ARG A 272 17.79 2.59 7.17
C ARG A 272 18.42 3.55 8.18
N PRO A 273 17.88 4.77 8.34
CA PRO A 273 18.42 5.75 9.28
C PRO A 273 18.51 5.23 10.72
N SER A 274 17.55 4.39 11.15
CA SER A 274 17.61 3.86 12.52
C SER A 274 18.78 2.91 12.74
N LEU A 275 19.27 2.26 11.69
CA LEU A 275 20.33 1.25 11.75
C LEU A 275 21.73 1.85 11.60
N LEU A 276 21.87 3.04 11.02
CA LEU A 276 23.20 3.61 10.78
C LEU A 276 23.79 4.18 12.07
N HIS A 277 24.96 3.67 12.48
CA HIS A 277 25.69 4.15 13.64
C HIS A 277 26.92 4.99 13.25
N GLN A 278 27.75 4.49 12.34
CA GLN A 278 28.94 5.19 11.86
C GLN A 278 29.15 5.01 10.36
N ILE A 279 29.84 5.97 9.74
CA ILE A 279 30.23 5.91 8.32
C ILE A 279 31.75 6.08 8.24
N GLY A 280 32.40 5.24 7.44
CA GLY A 280 33.81 5.34 7.14
C GLY A 280 34.12 6.62 6.35
N THR A 281 35.19 7.31 6.70
CA THR A 281 35.73 8.53 6.07
C THR A 281 37.22 8.35 5.82
N ASP A 282 37.79 9.24 5.01
CA ASP A 282 39.23 9.28 4.75
C ASP A 282 40.04 9.49 6.05
N THR A 283 39.42 10.10 7.07
CA THR A 283 40.01 10.39 8.37
C THR A 283 39.63 9.39 9.48
N GLY A 284 38.94 8.29 9.15
CA GLY A 284 38.48 7.29 10.13
C GLY A 284 36.96 7.16 10.20
N TRP A 285 36.39 6.91 11.37
CA TRP A 285 34.94 6.74 11.54
C TRP A 285 34.24 8.03 11.97
N ARG A 286 33.08 8.31 11.38
CA ARG A 286 32.20 9.42 11.78
C ARG A 286 30.90 8.87 12.34
N GLU A 287 30.58 9.23 13.59
CA GLU A 287 29.28 8.92 14.19
C GLU A 287 28.14 9.65 13.48
N VAL A 288 27.05 8.93 13.31
CA VAL A 288 25.78 9.45 12.81
C VAL A 288 24.84 9.59 14.00
N LYS A 289 24.26 10.77 14.17
CA LYS A 289 23.32 11.01 15.25
C LYS A 289 22.13 10.03 15.14
N PRO A 290 21.77 9.33 16.23
CA PRO A 290 20.55 8.56 16.30
C PRO A 290 19.34 9.42 15.90
N ILE A 291 18.49 8.89 15.02
CA ILE A 291 17.16 9.43 14.75
C ILE A 291 16.12 8.93 15.74
#